data_AF-A0A354BNR8-F1
#
_entry.id   AF-A0A354BNR8-F1
#
_cell.length_a   1.000
_cell.length_b   1.000
_cell.length_c   1.000
_cell.angle_alpha   90.00
_cell.angle_beta   90.00
_cell.angle_gamma   90.00
#
_symmetry.space_group_name_H-M   'P 1'
#
loop_
_entity.id
_entity.type
_entity.pdbx_description
1 polymer ?
#
loop_
_entity_poly.entity_id
_entity_poly.type
_entity_poly.pdbx_seq_one_letter_code
_entity_poly.pdbx_strand_id
1 'polypeptide(L)'
;MAQAVEMVPAEVTVWVESGSAVATSPLSGRREIPLGVQEVVISSGASGLNGIVVTSRRLLGFSNRALTWVKIELGVNEKTFERKILPTFALVRTNHNLYGFRGVNGLWLKEALGVREQVHRFYSNDYGAVFITNERVVGFTPLLGGFASKPLNMHEQIVGVDNDNGLILVSTTRRTLVLGSRLSGWEEFE
;
A
#
# COMPACT_ATOMS: atom_id res chain seq x y z
N MET A 1 -21.55 24.83 24.23
CA MET A 1 -21.06 24.69 22.85
C MET A 1 -19.66 24.11 22.92
N ALA A 2 -19.47 22.85 22.52
CA ALA A 2 -18.15 22.23 22.53
C ALA A 2 -17.41 22.68 21.26
N GLN A 3 -16.30 23.39 21.45
CA GLN A 3 -15.35 23.69 20.38
C GLN A 3 -14.85 22.36 19.81
N ALA A 4 -15.14 22.10 18.54
CA ALA A 4 -14.47 21.05 17.81
C ALA A 4 -12.98 21.42 17.79
N VAL A 5 -12.18 20.67 18.54
CA VAL A 5 -10.72 20.72 18.43
C VAL A 5 -10.43 20.30 17.00
N GLU A 6 -9.99 21.24 16.18
CA GLU A 6 -9.42 20.98 14.88
C GLU A 6 -8.24 20.03 15.13
N MET A 7 -8.43 18.73 14.91
CA MET A 7 -7.36 17.76 15.05
C MET A 7 -6.33 18.13 13.99
N VAL A 8 -5.22 18.73 14.42
CA VAL A 8 -4.02 18.84 13.60
C VAL A 8 -3.79 17.44 13.01
N PRO A 9 -3.75 17.29 11.66
CA PRO A 9 -3.50 15.99 11.08
C PRO A 9 -2.22 15.47 11.71
N ALA A 10 -2.30 14.29 12.35
CA ALA A 10 -1.18 13.70 13.07
C ALA A 10 -0.13 13.23 12.05
N GLU A 11 0.59 14.19 11.48
CA GLU A 11 1.55 13.94 10.43
C GLU A 11 2.69 13.12 11.01
N VAL A 12 2.89 11.95 10.39
CA VAL A 12 3.99 11.07 10.74
C VAL A 12 5.22 11.55 9.99
N THR A 13 6.34 11.70 10.68
CA THR A 13 7.66 11.87 10.05
C THR A 13 8.44 10.58 10.23
N VAL A 14 9.15 10.14 9.20
CA VAL A 14 9.98 8.92 9.24
C VAL A 14 11.35 9.20 8.64
N TRP A 15 12.39 8.74 9.35
CA TRP A 15 13.77 8.78 8.88
C TRP A 15 14.58 7.63 9.48
N VAL A 16 15.87 7.58 9.16
CA VAL A 16 16.79 6.52 9.62
C VAL A 16 17.98 7.17 10.29
N GLU A 17 18.33 6.67 11.47
CA GLU A 17 19.48 7.11 12.26
C GLU A 17 20.25 5.88 12.75
N SER A 18 21.57 5.86 12.54
CA SER A 18 22.52 4.97 13.23
C SER A 18 22.02 3.54 13.53
N GLY A 19 21.50 2.85 12.51
CA GLY A 19 21.02 1.46 12.66
C GLY A 19 19.61 1.32 13.21
N SER A 20 18.79 2.37 13.21
CA SER A 20 17.39 2.36 13.62
C SER A 20 16.51 3.11 12.61
N ALA A 21 15.29 2.61 12.41
CA ALA A 21 14.22 3.38 11.79
C ALA A 21 13.51 4.20 12.88
N VAL A 22 13.35 5.50 12.64
CA VAL A 22 12.77 6.45 13.59
C VAL A 22 11.51 7.05 13.00
N ALA A 23 10.46 7.11 13.82
CA ALA A 23 9.21 7.77 13.51
C ALA A 23 8.84 8.74 14.62
N THR A 24 8.24 9.86 14.24
CA THR A 24 7.58 10.77 15.18
C THR A 24 6.17 11.08 14.75
N SER A 25 5.28 11.18 15.72
CA SER A 25 3.97 11.81 15.55
C SER A 25 3.61 12.64 16.79
N PRO A 26 2.71 13.62 16.70
CA PRO A 26 2.28 14.42 17.85
C PRO A 26 1.78 13.57 19.05
N LEU A 27 1.20 12.39 18.77
CA LEU A 27 0.63 11.51 19.78
C LEU A 27 1.64 10.54 20.38
N SER A 28 2.57 10.02 19.58
CA SER A 28 3.53 9.00 20.03
C SER A 28 4.83 9.58 20.57
N GLY A 29 5.15 10.83 20.22
CA GLY A 29 6.50 11.35 20.33
C GLY A 29 7.46 10.56 19.44
N ARG A 30 8.71 10.40 19.88
CA ARG A 30 9.72 9.63 19.16
C ARG A 30 9.57 8.13 19.41
N ARG A 31 9.60 7.34 18.34
CA ARG A 31 9.54 5.89 18.36
C ARG A 31 10.56 5.29 17.42
N GLU A 32 11.25 4.27 17.89
CA GLU A 32 12.36 3.66 17.16
C GLU A 32 12.16 2.16 17.05
N ILE A 33 12.67 1.59 15.97
CA ILE A 33 12.86 0.15 15.84
C ILE A 33 14.28 -0.11 15.32
N PRO A 34 15.07 -0.96 15.99
CA PRO A 34 16.43 -1.26 15.55
C PRO A 34 16.39 -2.05 14.24
N LEU A 35 17.30 -1.70 13.34
CA LEU A 35 17.63 -2.45 12.13
C LEU A 35 18.59 -3.59 12.49
N GLY A 36 18.44 -4.72 11.82
CA GLY A 36 19.30 -5.88 12.01
C GLY A 36 20.70 -5.64 11.45
N VAL A 37 21.65 -6.47 11.89
CA VAL A 37 23.02 -6.48 11.36
C VAL A 37 22.98 -6.75 9.85
N GLN A 38 23.61 -5.89 9.04
CA GLN A 38 23.58 -5.92 7.57
C GLN A 38 22.19 -5.74 6.93
N GLU A 39 21.19 -5.29 7.68
CA GLU A 39 19.92 -4.85 7.10
C GLU A 39 20.14 -3.49 6.42
N VAL A 40 19.92 -3.43 5.11
CA VAL A 40 20.11 -2.22 4.30
C VAL A 40 18.77 -1.54 4.12
N VAL A 41 18.70 -0.24 4.39
CA VAL A 41 17.53 0.56 4.06
C VAL A 41 17.54 0.87 2.58
N ILE A 42 16.46 0.46 1.90
CA ILE A 42 16.25 0.73 0.47
C ILE A 42 15.60 2.10 0.31
N SER A 43 14.59 2.41 1.13
CA SER A 43 13.92 3.71 1.12
C SER A 43 13.14 3.96 2.41
N SER A 44 12.85 5.23 2.70
CA SER A 44 11.98 5.66 3.79
C SER A 44 11.12 6.84 3.35
N GLY A 45 10.03 7.09 4.07
CA GLY A 45 9.20 8.28 3.83
C GLY A 45 7.87 8.21 4.55
N ALA A 46 7.15 9.33 4.50
CA ALA A 46 5.82 9.43 5.08
C ALA A 46 4.92 10.38 4.27
N SER A 47 3.61 10.21 4.43
CA SER A 47 2.56 11.09 3.92
C SER A 47 1.33 10.93 4.81
N GLY A 48 0.85 12.05 5.38
CA GLY A 48 -0.27 12.03 6.33
C GLY A 48 -0.01 11.07 7.50
N LEU A 49 -0.89 10.09 7.67
CA LEU A 49 -0.81 9.11 8.77
C LEU A 49 0.06 7.88 8.43
N ASN A 50 0.64 7.83 7.23
CA ASN A 50 1.38 6.68 6.74
C ASN A 50 2.87 6.99 6.71
N GLY A 51 3.66 6.28 7.51
CA GLY A 51 5.11 6.30 7.46
C GLY A 51 5.65 4.89 7.26
N ILE A 52 6.51 4.68 6.26
CA ILE A 52 7.12 3.37 6.01
C ILE A 52 8.63 3.46 5.77
N VAL A 53 9.33 2.40 6.16
CA VAL A 53 10.72 2.12 5.78
C VAL A 53 10.76 0.77 5.08
N VAL A 54 11.35 0.75 3.89
CA VAL A 54 11.59 -0.46 3.10
C VAL A 54 13.06 -0.84 3.30
N THR A 55 13.30 -2.06 3.76
CA THR A 55 14.66 -2.60 3.94
C THR A 55 14.88 -3.82 3.07
N SER A 56 16.12 -4.31 3.03
CA SER A 56 16.49 -5.55 2.36
C SER A 56 15.93 -6.82 3.01
N ARG A 57 15.24 -6.71 4.16
CA ARG A 57 14.73 -7.85 4.94
C ARG A 57 13.26 -7.74 5.30
N ARG A 58 12.71 -6.54 5.45
CA ARG A 58 11.35 -6.33 5.93
C ARG A 58 10.83 -4.98 5.52
N LEU A 59 9.51 -4.87 5.57
CA LEU A 59 8.80 -3.60 5.47
C LEU A 59 8.38 -3.18 6.87
N LEU A 60 8.72 -1.95 7.23
CA LEU A 60 8.37 -1.35 8.51
C LEU A 60 7.31 -0.28 8.24
N GLY A 61 6.23 -0.30 9.00
CA GLY A 61 5.18 0.70 8.94
C GLY A 61 4.88 1.24 10.32
N PHE A 62 4.83 2.56 10.45
CA PHE A 62 4.47 3.21 11.70
C PHE A 62 2.95 3.25 11.87
N SER A 63 2.45 2.68 12.97
CA SER A 63 1.02 2.69 13.30
C SER A 63 0.68 3.91 14.13
N ASN A 64 -0.23 4.75 13.65
CA ASN A 64 -0.71 5.88 14.43
C ASN A 64 -1.73 5.49 15.52
N ARG A 65 -2.36 4.32 15.42
CA ARG A 65 -3.26 3.79 16.48
C ARG A 65 -2.48 3.07 17.58
N ALA A 66 -1.56 2.19 17.20
CA ALA A 66 -0.75 1.45 18.18
C ALA A 66 0.46 2.27 18.68
N LEU A 67 0.72 3.44 18.09
CA LEU A 67 1.81 4.36 18.43
C LEU A 67 3.18 3.66 18.44
N THR A 68 3.36 2.71 17.52
CA THR A 68 4.53 1.84 17.43
C THR A 68 4.76 1.34 16.00
N TRP A 69 5.91 0.71 15.79
CA TRP A 69 6.28 0.08 14.53
C TRP A 69 5.60 -1.29 14.37
N VAL A 70 5.10 -1.55 13.17
CA VAL A 70 4.63 -2.87 12.73
C VAL A 70 5.47 -3.30 11.54
N LYS A 71 5.81 -4.59 11.49
CA LYS A 71 6.68 -5.13 10.44
C LYS A 71 6.07 -6.32 9.72
N ILE A 72 6.47 -6.50 8.48
CA ILE A 72 6.30 -7.75 7.73
C ILE A 72 7.63 -8.13 7.09
N GLU A 73 8.05 -9.38 7.26
CA GLU A 73 9.32 -9.88 6.70
C GLU A 73 9.17 -10.09 5.19
N LEU A 74 10.23 -9.77 4.44
CA LEU A 74 10.36 -10.09 3.02
C LEU A 74 10.91 -11.51 2.86
N GLY A 75 10.52 -12.18 1.78
CA GLY A 75 11.03 -13.49 1.43
C GLY A 75 12.49 -13.46 0.99
N VAL A 76 13.10 -14.65 0.93
CA VAL A 76 14.46 -14.82 0.40
C VAL A 76 14.51 -14.39 -1.06
N ASN A 77 15.50 -13.59 -1.43
CA ASN A 77 15.68 -13.01 -2.76
C ASN A 77 14.51 -12.12 -3.23
N GLU A 78 13.63 -11.70 -2.32
CA GLU A 78 12.58 -10.76 -2.64
C GLU A 78 13.16 -9.34 -2.80
N LYS A 79 12.94 -8.74 -3.96
CA LYS A 79 13.47 -7.43 -4.33
C LYS A 79 12.32 -6.45 -4.52
N THR A 80 12.42 -5.29 -3.87
CA THR A 80 11.48 -4.18 -4.08
C THR A 80 11.73 -3.50 -5.42
N PHE A 81 10.65 -3.27 -6.17
CA PHE A 81 10.69 -2.56 -7.45
C PHE A 81 10.04 -1.19 -7.38
N GLU A 82 8.95 -1.06 -6.63
CA GLU A 82 8.16 0.16 -6.60
C GLU A 82 7.58 0.40 -5.22
N ARG A 83 7.44 1.68 -4.88
CA ARG A 83 6.86 2.14 -3.62
C ARG A 83 6.03 3.39 -3.86
N LYS A 84 4.84 3.43 -3.28
CA LYS A 84 3.97 4.60 -3.25
C LYS A 84 3.54 4.87 -1.82
N ILE A 85 3.69 6.09 -1.33
CA ILE A 85 3.12 6.50 -0.04
C ILE A 85 2.08 7.57 -0.33
N LEU A 86 0.85 7.33 0.11
CA LEU A 86 -0.28 8.24 0.01
C LEU A 86 -0.75 8.60 1.43
N PRO A 87 -1.53 9.68 1.58
CA PRO A 87 -2.03 10.09 2.90
C PRO A 87 -2.83 9.00 3.62
N THR A 88 -3.55 8.17 2.86
CA THR A 88 -4.49 7.15 3.37
C THR A 88 -3.89 5.75 3.47
N PHE A 89 -2.90 5.40 2.63
CA PHE A 89 -2.21 4.10 2.66
C PHE A 89 -0.83 4.17 1.99
N ALA A 90 -0.01 3.15 2.17
CA ALA A 90 1.22 2.96 1.39
C ALA A 90 1.18 1.62 0.64
N LEU A 91 1.92 1.56 -0.47
CA LEU A 91 2.09 0.36 -1.28
C LEU A 91 3.57 0.07 -1.51
N VAL A 92 3.92 -1.21 -1.51
CA VAL A 92 5.23 -1.70 -1.92
C VAL A 92 5.03 -2.88 -2.86
N ARG A 93 5.65 -2.83 -4.04
CA ARG A 93 5.68 -3.93 -4.99
C ARG A 93 7.06 -4.57 -5.01
N THR A 94 7.08 -5.89 -4.94
CA THR A 94 8.29 -6.71 -5.11
C THR A 94 8.14 -7.63 -6.32
N ASN A 95 9.12 -8.49 -6.54
CA ASN A 95 9.03 -9.59 -7.50
C ASN A 95 8.15 -10.75 -7.04
N HIS A 96 7.74 -10.82 -5.76
CA HIS A 96 6.96 -11.93 -5.22
C HIS A 96 5.58 -11.51 -4.70
N ASN A 97 5.44 -10.27 -4.25
CA ASN A 97 4.25 -9.82 -3.54
C ASN A 97 3.92 -8.35 -3.84
N LEU A 98 2.65 -8.04 -3.69
CA LEU A 98 2.14 -6.70 -3.49
C LEU A 98 1.86 -6.52 -2.00
N TYR A 99 2.32 -5.42 -1.43
CA TYR A 99 2.08 -5.08 -0.04
C TYR A 99 1.31 -3.77 0.05
N GLY A 100 0.33 -3.75 0.95
CA GLY A 100 -0.42 -2.56 1.32
C GLY A 100 -0.27 -2.29 2.81
N PHE A 101 0.05 -1.06 3.18
CA PHE A 101 0.11 -0.63 4.57
C PHE A 101 -0.96 0.40 4.86
N ARG A 102 -1.58 0.24 6.03
CA ARG A 102 -2.57 1.17 6.57
C ARG A 102 -2.08 1.72 7.90
N GLY A 103 -1.55 2.95 7.90
CA GLY A 103 -1.00 3.59 9.10
C GLY A 103 -2.03 3.80 10.20
N VAL A 104 -3.29 4.04 9.84
CA VAL A 104 -4.41 4.24 10.79
C VAL A 104 -4.59 3.04 11.72
N ASN A 105 -4.45 1.81 11.24
CA ASN A 105 -4.61 0.61 12.06
C ASN A 105 -3.31 -0.18 12.23
N GLY A 106 -2.20 0.25 11.62
CA GLY A 106 -0.91 -0.43 11.66
C GLY A 106 -0.90 -1.76 10.93
N LEU A 107 -1.70 -1.95 9.89
CA LEU A 107 -1.85 -3.24 9.23
C LEU A 107 -1.05 -3.32 7.93
N TRP A 108 -0.20 -4.33 7.82
CA TRP A 108 0.33 -4.81 6.54
C TRP A 108 -0.58 -5.88 5.97
N LEU A 109 -0.96 -5.69 4.72
CA LEU A 109 -1.68 -6.64 3.87
C LEU A 109 -0.73 -7.08 2.76
N LYS A 110 -0.90 -8.32 2.30
CA LYS A 110 -0.09 -8.88 1.21
C LYS A 110 -0.97 -9.61 0.22
N GLU A 111 -0.58 -9.55 -1.05
CA GLU A 111 -1.09 -10.38 -2.14
C GLU A 111 0.10 -11.00 -2.86
N ALA A 112 0.13 -12.32 -2.95
CA ALA A 112 1.22 -13.03 -3.63
C ALA A 112 1.06 -12.91 -5.15
N LEU A 113 2.16 -12.67 -5.85
CA LEU A 113 2.23 -12.76 -7.30
C LEU A 113 2.63 -14.19 -7.70
N GLY A 114 2.08 -14.67 -8.82
CA GLY A 114 2.54 -15.90 -9.46
C GLY A 114 4.02 -15.85 -9.83
N VAL A 115 4.68 -17.00 -9.94
CA VAL A 115 6.13 -17.10 -10.24
C VAL A 115 6.52 -16.40 -11.55
N ARG A 116 5.61 -16.36 -12.51
CA ARG A 116 5.78 -15.67 -13.81
C ARG A 116 4.83 -14.48 -13.96
N GLU A 117 4.12 -14.13 -12.90
CA GLU A 117 3.22 -12.99 -12.89
C GLU A 117 4.06 -11.72 -12.78
N GLN A 118 3.87 -10.80 -13.72
CA GLN A 118 4.57 -9.53 -13.79
C GLN A 118 3.56 -8.39 -13.84
N VAL A 119 3.77 -7.38 -12.99
CA VAL A 119 3.00 -6.14 -13.05
C VAL A 119 3.53 -5.29 -14.21
N HIS A 120 2.67 -4.97 -15.18
CA HIS A 120 3.02 -4.15 -16.33
C HIS A 120 2.50 -2.73 -16.23
N ARG A 121 1.41 -2.50 -15.47
CA ARG A 121 0.91 -1.16 -15.17
C ARG A 121 0.43 -1.07 -13.74
N PHE A 122 0.60 0.11 -13.16
CA PHE A 122 0.20 0.43 -11.80
C PHE A 122 -0.48 1.80 -11.79
N TYR A 123 -1.66 1.85 -11.16
CA TYR A 123 -2.45 3.07 -10.99
C TYR A 123 -2.84 3.20 -9.52
N SER A 124 -2.85 4.42 -9.01
CA SER A 124 -3.27 4.69 -7.63
C SER A 124 -3.84 6.09 -7.52
N ASN A 125 -4.81 6.24 -6.62
CA ASN A 125 -5.33 7.52 -6.15
C ASN A 125 -5.49 7.47 -4.63
N ASP A 126 -6.06 8.49 -4.02
CA ASP A 126 -6.24 8.55 -2.55
C ASP A 126 -7.23 7.50 -2.00
N TYR A 127 -7.99 6.85 -2.88
CA TYR A 127 -9.06 5.90 -2.55
C TYR A 127 -8.69 4.44 -2.81
N GLY A 128 -7.61 4.16 -3.54
CA GLY A 128 -7.20 2.80 -3.83
C GLY A 128 -6.12 2.71 -4.90
N ALA A 129 -5.82 1.48 -5.27
CA ALA A 129 -4.83 1.21 -6.30
C ALA A 129 -5.18 -0.02 -7.12
N VAL A 130 -4.67 -0.07 -8.34
CA VAL A 130 -4.84 -1.15 -9.30
C VAL A 130 -3.48 -1.52 -9.89
N PHE A 131 -3.16 -2.80 -9.80
CA PHE A 131 -2.02 -3.43 -10.45
C PHE A 131 -2.55 -4.31 -11.59
N ILE A 132 -2.10 -4.05 -12.81
CA ILE A 132 -2.43 -4.85 -13.98
C ILE A 132 -1.25 -5.78 -14.25
N THR A 133 -1.51 -7.08 -14.18
CA THR A 133 -0.52 -8.11 -14.47
C THR A 133 -0.82 -8.78 -15.81
N ASN A 134 0.09 -9.66 -16.24
CA ASN A 134 -0.15 -10.57 -17.37
C ASN A 134 -1.19 -11.67 -17.07
N GLU A 135 -1.66 -11.82 -15.83
CA GLU A 135 -2.59 -12.88 -15.42
C GLU A 135 -3.94 -12.34 -14.93
N ARG A 136 -3.95 -11.17 -14.29
CA ARG A 136 -5.12 -10.63 -13.60
C ARG A 136 -5.00 -9.13 -13.33
N VAL A 137 -6.10 -8.55 -12.91
CA VAL A 137 -6.14 -7.22 -12.30
C VAL A 137 -6.24 -7.40 -10.79
N VAL A 138 -5.36 -6.74 -10.05
CA VAL A 138 -5.34 -6.74 -8.58
C VAL A 138 -5.64 -5.34 -8.08
N GLY A 139 -6.69 -5.21 -7.27
CA GLY A 139 -7.12 -3.98 -6.63
C GLY A 139 -6.70 -3.97 -5.16
N PHE A 140 -6.37 -2.79 -4.65
CA PHE A 140 -6.17 -2.54 -3.22
C PHE A 140 -7.13 -1.45 -2.75
N THR A 141 -7.93 -1.74 -1.72
CA THR A 141 -8.84 -0.77 -1.11
C THR A 141 -8.48 -0.53 0.37
N PRO A 142 -8.20 0.72 0.79
CA PRO A 142 -7.64 1.01 2.10
C PRO A 142 -8.67 1.04 3.23
N LEU A 143 -9.96 1.33 2.97
CA LEU A 143 -10.97 1.49 4.03
C LEU A 143 -11.62 0.16 4.42
N LEU A 144 -12.46 -0.40 3.56
CA LEU A 144 -13.30 -1.56 3.90
C LEU A 144 -12.74 -2.91 3.45
N GLY A 145 -11.76 -2.92 2.54
CA GLY A 145 -11.20 -4.15 2.00
C GLY A 145 -9.71 -4.35 2.29
N GLY A 146 -9.07 -4.94 1.29
CA GLY A 146 -7.64 -5.24 1.22
C GLY A 146 -7.29 -5.48 -0.24
N PHE A 147 -6.54 -6.54 -0.52
CA PHE A 147 -6.34 -6.97 -1.90
C PHE A 147 -7.54 -7.79 -2.40
N ALA A 148 -7.98 -7.50 -3.62
CA ALA A 148 -8.97 -8.28 -4.36
C ALA A 148 -8.50 -8.43 -5.80
N SER A 149 -8.73 -9.58 -6.42
CA SER A 149 -8.27 -9.82 -7.79
C SER A 149 -9.37 -10.36 -8.71
N LYS A 150 -9.23 -10.05 -10.00
CA LYS A 150 -10.08 -10.55 -11.08
C LYS A 150 -9.19 -11.11 -12.20
N PRO A 151 -9.33 -12.40 -12.57
CA PRO A 151 -8.52 -12.98 -13.62
C PRO A 151 -8.83 -12.32 -14.97
N LEU A 152 -7.80 -12.10 -15.79
CA LEU A 152 -7.96 -11.64 -17.17
C LEU A 152 -8.08 -12.85 -18.10
N ASN A 153 -9.03 -12.83 -19.03
CA ASN A 153 -9.12 -13.88 -20.04
C ASN A 153 -7.97 -13.75 -21.05
N MET A 154 -7.60 -14.86 -21.71
CA MET A 154 -6.48 -14.90 -22.68
C MET A 154 -6.54 -13.85 -23.81
N HIS A 155 -7.74 -13.38 -24.17
CA HIS A 155 -7.95 -12.38 -25.23
C HIS A 155 -8.53 -11.06 -24.69
N GLU A 156 -8.60 -10.91 -23.37
CA GLU A 156 -9.08 -9.69 -22.73
C GLU A 156 -7.93 -8.71 -22.59
N GLN A 157 -8.11 -7.50 -23.12
CA GLN A 157 -7.10 -6.45 -23.07
C GLN A 157 -7.64 -5.27 -22.27
N ILE A 158 -6.78 -4.65 -21.47
CA ILE A 158 -7.10 -3.39 -20.78
C ILE A 158 -7.12 -2.26 -21.81
N VAL A 159 -8.27 -1.64 -21.99
CA VAL A 159 -8.45 -0.48 -22.89
C VAL A 159 -8.28 0.84 -22.16
N GLY A 160 -8.60 0.91 -20.87
CA GLY A 160 -8.51 2.15 -20.08
C GLY A 160 -8.52 1.92 -18.58
N VAL A 161 -7.97 2.89 -17.84
CA VAL A 161 -8.10 2.99 -16.39
C VAL A 161 -8.46 4.44 -16.06
N ASP A 162 -9.65 4.63 -15.52
CA ASP A 162 -10.22 5.94 -15.21
C ASP A 162 -10.53 6.08 -13.72
N ASN A 163 -10.68 7.33 -13.28
CA ASN A 163 -11.08 7.65 -11.92
C ASN A 163 -12.38 8.46 -11.95
N ASP A 164 -13.40 8.00 -11.24
CA ASP A 164 -14.66 8.72 -11.10
C ASP A 164 -15.14 8.69 -9.65
N ASN A 165 -15.31 9.86 -9.04
CA ASN A 165 -15.88 10.02 -7.69
C ASN A 165 -15.31 9.07 -6.60
N GLY A 166 -13.99 8.81 -6.65
CA GLY A 166 -13.30 7.92 -5.69
C GLY A 166 -13.42 6.43 -6.00
N LEU A 167 -13.89 6.10 -7.20
CA LEU A 167 -13.83 4.79 -7.82
C LEU A 167 -12.69 4.75 -8.85
N ILE A 168 -12.10 3.57 -9.03
CA ILE A 168 -11.20 3.25 -10.13
C ILE A 168 -11.95 2.32 -11.05
N LEU A 169 -12.11 2.74 -12.30
CA LEU A 169 -12.74 1.96 -13.36
C LEU A 169 -11.65 1.39 -14.25
N VAL A 170 -11.69 0.08 -14.46
CA VAL A 170 -10.78 -0.63 -15.36
C VAL A 170 -11.62 -1.18 -16.49
N SER A 171 -11.54 -0.51 -17.63
CA SER A 171 -12.24 -0.91 -18.85
C SER A 171 -11.38 -1.90 -19.61
N THR A 172 -11.99 -3.01 -20.00
CA THR A 172 -11.37 -4.05 -20.83
C THR A 172 -12.12 -4.19 -22.16
N THR A 173 -11.61 -5.01 -23.07
CA THR A 173 -12.33 -5.36 -24.32
C THR A 173 -13.61 -6.17 -24.10
N ARG A 174 -13.93 -6.58 -22.86
CA ARG A 174 -15.06 -7.47 -22.55
C ARG A 174 -16.01 -6.97 -21.46
N ARG A 175 -15.52 -6.11 -20.57
CA ARG A 175 -16.21 -5.70 -19.33
C ARG A 175 -15.53 -4.50 -18.71
N THR A 176 -16.26 -3.85 -17.82
CA THR A 176 -15.73 -2.82 -16.91
C THR A 176 -15.67 -3.38 -15.49
N LEU A 177 -14.50 -3.28 -14.88
CA LEU A 177 -14.29 -3.64 -13.48
C LEU A 177 -14.23 -2.36 -12.65
N VAL A 178 -15.02 -2.29 -11.58
CA VAL A 178 -15.09 -1.12 -10.70
C VAL A 178 -14.53 -1.47 -9.33
N LEU A 179 -13.58 -0.67 -8.86
CA LEU A 179 -12.99 -0.76 -7.54
C LEU A 179 -13.27 0.53 -6.78
N GLY A 180 -13.64 0.44 -5.51
CA GLY A 180 -13.89 1.61 -4.66
C GLY A 180 -13.42 1.38 -3.24
N SER A 181 -12.97 2.43 -2.56
CA SER A 181 -12.48 2.35 -1.18
C SER A 181 -13.45 1.69 -0.20
N ARG A 182 -14.76 1.83 -0.46
CA ARG A 182 -15.88 1.28 0.34
C ARG A 182 -16.44 -0.04 -0.20
N LEU A 183 -15.93 -0.54 -1.32
CA LEU A 183 -16.29 -1.84 -1.84
C LEU A 183 -15.40 -2.90 -1.18
N SER A 184 -15.96 -4.08 -0.91
CA SER A 184 -15.21 -5.23 -0.40
C SER A 184 -14.33 -5.88 -1.47
N GLY A 185 -14.50 -5.52 -2.74
CA GLY A 185 -13.76 -6.05 -3.88
C GLY A 185 -14.20 -5.39 -5.18
N TRP A 186 -14.13 -6.16 -6.26
CA TRP A 186 -14.49 -5.73 -7.61
C TRP A 186 -15.98 -5.90 -7.89
N GLU A 187 -16.61 -4.85 -8.38
CA GLU A 187 -17.87 -4.94 -9.12
C GLU A 187 -17.59 -5.06 -10.61
N GLU A 188 -18.48 -5.73 -11.34
CA GLU A 188 -18.26 -6.13 -12.73
C GLU A 188 -19.51 -5.87 -13.56
N PHE A 189 -19.31 -5.22 -14.71
CA PHE A 189 -20.36 -4.84 -15.65
C PHE A 189 -19.91 -5.21 -17.07
N GLU A 190 -20.83 -5.71 -17.91
CA GLU A 190 -20.55 -6.03 -19.32
C GLU A 190 -20.48 -4.79 -20.21
#